data_AF-A0A3C0G5E8-F1
#
_entry.id   AF-A0A3C0G5E8-F1
#
_cell.length_a   1.000
_cell.length_b   1.000
_cell.length_c   1.000
_cell.angle_alpha   90.00
_cell.angle_beta   90.00
_cell.angle_gamma   90.00
#
_symmetry.space_group_name_H-M   'P 1'
#
loop_
_entity.id
_entity.type
_entity.pdbx_description
1 polymer ?
#
loop_
_entity_poly.entity_id
_entity_poly.type
_entity_poly.pdbx_seq_one_letter_code
_entity_poly.pdbx_strand_id
1 'polypeptide(L)'
;MEQQILKSLLNKEFYDSVRGGKCPTQVFTKDLRKIKEIIDYAMEQFDRDLLLDEVKGLFFSKNPTLTTSQKHQYELIFGQINNSSVVGSDVSDEVLSDMFRQFIGQEIANLGFQCVNGDITTMEPLRNLLENYQDNFTPTVKVNFVDNSVDNLLNSANTNTKYKFNINSLYKSVQGLDEGMLFVIGARSNVGKSSFHASLCAGANGWAYQNAKILVLCNEEKPERVAMRYMTACTSMTLEQIKKNKQQAYRLYDSIKDNIKFVDATGRTMSWAESVIKKNKPDIVVLDIGSKFAEEGSFSNNHEALKANA
;
A
#
# COMPACT_ATOMS: atom_id res chain seq x y z
N MET A 1 -28.29 21.83 7.51
CA MET A 1 -27.75 20.61 8.14
C MET A 1 -26.25 20.73 8.41
N GLU A 2 -25.41 20.98 7.40
CA GLU A 2 -23.94 21.16 7.62
C GLU A 2 -23.59 22.20 8.71
N GLN A 3 -24.30 23.33 8.72
CA GLN A 3 -24.12 24.42 9.68
C GLN A 3 -24.53 24.03 11.12
N GLN A 4 -25.56 23.17 11.26
CA GLN A 4 -26.02 22.68 12.56
C GLN A 4 -25.00 21.69 13.14
N ILE A 5 -24.38 20.86 12.30
CA ILE A 5 -23.28 19.98 12.69
C ILE A 5 -22.07 20.82 13.14
N LEU A 6 -21.69 21.87 12.39
CA LEU A 6 -20.61 22.77 12.81
C LEU A 6 -20.86 23.44 14.15
N LYS A 7 -22.11 23.85 14.42
CA LYS A 7 -22.49 24.38 15.73
C LYS A 7 -22.37 23.33 16.83
N SER A 8 -22.76 22.09 16.55
CA SER A 8 -22.69 20.98 17.49
C SER A 8 -21.24 20.57 17.80
N LEU A 9 -20.35 20.69 16.82
CA LEU A 9 -18.89 20.48 16.95
C LEU A 9 -18.18 21.51 17.85
N LEU A 10 -18.87 22.58 18.30
CA LEU A 10 -18.34 23.52 19.29
C LEU A 10 -18.41 22.98 20.72
N ASN A 11 -19.18 21.92 20.95
CA ASN A 11 -19.22 21.20 22.21
C ASN A 11 -18.16 20.09 22.18
N LYS A 12 -17.33 20.01 23.23
CA LYS A 12 -16.21 19.08 23.31
C LYS A 12 -16.64 17.62 23.38
N GLU A 13 -17.66 17.29 24.18
CA GLU A 13 -18.15 15.91 24.30
C GLU A 13 -18.64 15.38 22.94
N PHE A 14 -19.36 16.24 22.21
CA PHE A 14 -19.81 15.92 20.87
C PHE A 14 -18.64 15.82 19.88
N TYR A 15 -17.69 16.76 19.94
CA TYR A 15 -16.50 16.74 19.10
C TYR A 15 -15.70 15.45 19.29
N ASP A 16 -15.42 15.03 20.52
CA ASP A 16 -14.65 13.83 20.82
C ASP A 16 -15.36 12.55 20.35
N SER A 17 -16.69 12.52 20.37
CA SER A 17 -17.48 11.36 19.89
C SER A 17 -17.45 11.17 18.35
N VAL A 18 -17.20 12.26 17.63
CA VAL A 18 -17.29 12.36 16.16
C VAL A 18 -15.92 12.62 15.50
N ARG A 19 -14.87 12.91 16.27
CA ARG A 19 -13.52 13.20 15.78
C ARG A 19 -12.93 12.04 14.98
N GLY A 20 -12.06 12.38 14.03
CA GLY A 20 -11.29 11.42 13.23
C GLY A 20 -12.07 10.96 12.01
N GLY A 21 -12.11 9.63 11.78
CA GLY A 21 -12.71 9.05 10.59
C GLY A 21 -14.21 9.37 10.40
N LYS A 22 -14.95 9.65 11.48
CA LYS A 22 -16.40 9.88 11.38
C LYS A 22 -16.79 11.25 10.83
N CYS A 23 -15.91 12.25 10.85
CA CYS A 23 -16.21 13.59 10.32
C CYS A 23 -15.01 14.21 9.57
N PRO A 24 -14.68 13.70 8.38
CA PRO A 24 -13.64 14.31 7.56
C PRO A 24 -14.06 15.70 7.07
N THR A 25 -13.09 16.61 6.97
CA THR A 25 -13.34 17.99 6.50
C THR A 25 -13.89 18.00 5.08
N GLN A 26 -13.61 16.98 4.27
CA GLN A 26 -14.05 16.86 2.88
C GLN A 26 -15.56 16.68 2.72
N VAL A 27 -16.27 16.22 3.76
CA VAL A 27 -17.72 16.03 3.72
C VAL A 27 -18.46 17.37 3.65
N PHE A 28 -17.85 18.45 4.15
CA PHE A 28 -18.45 19.78 4.13
C PHE A 28 -18.25 20.50 2.79
N THR A 29 -19.13 21.45 2.47
CA THR A 29 -18.93 22.39 1.37
C THR A 29 -17.66 23.23 1.53
N LYS A 30 -17.06 23.67 0.43
CA LYS A 30 -15.72 24.32 0.37
C LYS A 30 -15.51 25.45 1.40
N ASP A 31 -16.54 26.29 1.61
CA ASP A 31 -16.47 27.39 2.58
C ASP A 31 -16.57 26.91 4.03
N LEU A 32 -17.36 25.86 4.28
CA LEU A 32 -17.52 25.24 5.59
C LEU A 32 -16.31 24.37 5.97
N ARG A 33 -15.57 23.81 5.00
CA ARG A 33 -14.30 23.08 5.25
C ARG A 33 -13.28 23.95 5.99
N LYS A 34 -13.11 25.19 5.55
CA LYS A 34 -12.18 26.14 6.17
C LYS A 34 -12.58 26.49 7.61
N ILE A 35 -13.89 26.54 7.87
CA ILE A 35 -14.40 26.77 9.24
C ILE A 35 -14.15 25.52 10.10
N LYS A 36 -14.40 24.33 9.56
CA LYS A 36 -14.13 23.05 10.23
C LYS A 36 -12.66 22.89 10.62
N GLU A 37 -11.73 23.20 9.70
CA GLU A 37 -10.28 23.16 9.98
C GLU A 37 -9.87 24.07 11.13
N ILE A 38 -10.49 25.24 11.24
CA ILE A 38 -10.25 26.18 12.33
C ILE A 38 -10.84 25.68 13.65
N ILE A 39 -12.02 25.04 13.61
CA ILE A 39 -12.62 24.37 14.78
C ILE A 39 -11.73 23.22 15.24
N ASP A 40 -11.22 22.38 14.33
CA ASP A 40 -10.29 21.30 14.66
C ASP A 40 -9.03 21.83 15.33
N TYR A 41 -8.42 22.86 14.76
CA TYR A 41 -7.27 23.53 15.37
C TYR A 41 -7.58 24.09 16.75
N ALA A 42 -8.73 24.74 16.92
CA ALA A 42 -9.10 25.34 18.20
C ALA A 42 -9.40 24.28 19.27
N MET A 43 -10.06 23.18 18.90
CA MET A 43 -10.33 22.06 19.81
C MET A 43 -9.04 21.37 20.24
N GLU A 44 -8.07 21.19 19.33
CA GLU A 44 -6.77 20.60 19.64
C GLU A 44 -5.90 21.46 20.56
N GLN A 45 -6.00 22.79 20.44
CA GLN A 45 -5.14 23.71 21.20
C GLN A 45 -5.73 24.13 22.55
N PHE A 46 -7.05 24.31 22.63
CA PHE A 46 -7.71 24.89 23.81
C PHE A 46 -8.46 23.87 24.65
N ASP A 47 -8.74 22.68 24.11
CA ASP A 47 -9.26 21.51 24.82
C ASP A 47 -10.51 21.80 25.69
N ARG A 48 -11.38 22.70 25.24
CA ARG A 48 -12.59 23.17 25.94
C ARG A 48 -13.70 23.48 24.96
N ASP A 49 -14.92 23.63 25.46
CA ASP A 49 -16.04 24.15 24.67
C ASP A 49 -15.71 25.53 24.10
N LEU A 50 -16.04 25.72 22.82
CA LEU A 50 -15.72 26.93 22.07
C LEU A 50 -16.97 27.78 21.87
N LEU A 51 -16.83 29.10 22.03
CA LEU A 51 -17.87 30.03 21.61
C LEU A 51 -17.72 30.34 20.11
N LEU A 52 -18.85 30.54 19.44
CA LEU A 52 -18.85 30.86 18.01
C LEU A 52 -18.05 32.14 17.70
N ASP A 53 -18.10 33.14 18.60
CA ASP A 53 -17.36 34.38 18.47
C ASP A 53 -15.82 34.18 18.59
N GLU A 54 -15.38 33.22 19.42
CA GLU A 54 -13.97 32.86 19.53
C GLU A 54 -13.47 32.21 18.24
N VAL A 55 -14.25 31.29 17.66
CA VAL A 55 -13.95 30.66 16.37
C VAL A 55 -13.94 31.68 15.23
N LYS A 56 -14.90 32.61 15.22
CA LYS A 56 -14.95 33.71 14.24
C LYS A 56 -13.71 34.60 14.32
N GLY A 57 -13.30 34.98 15.54
CA GLY A 57 -12.09 35.77 15.76
C GLY A 57 -10.83 35.05 15.28
N LEU A 58 -10.73 33.75 15.58
CA LEU A 58 -9.60 32.91 15.19
C LEU A 58 -9.54 32.70 13.66
N PHE A 59 -10.70 32.54 13.01
CA PHE A 59 -10.83 32.40 11.57
C PHE A 59 -10.30 33.64 10.83
N PHE A 60 -10.74 34.84 11.24
CA PHE A 60 -10.27 36.08 10.60
C PHE A 60 -8.82 36.42 10.93
N SER A 61 -8.32 36.05 12.11
CA SER A 61 -6.91 36.20 12.47
C SER A 61 -6.00 35.34 11.61
N LYS A 62 -6.38 34.07 11.35
CA LYS A 62 -5.59 33.15 10.52
C LYS A 62 -5.74 33.38 9.01
N ASN A 63 -6.74 34.15 8.56
CA ASN A 63 -6.99 34.43 7.15
C ASN A 63 -6.95 35.96 6.85
N PRO A 64 -5.81 36.65 7.03
CA PRO A 64 -5.73 38.10 6.87
C PRO A 64 -5.87 38.56 5.40
N THR A 65 -5.66 37.66 4.45
CA THR A 65 -5.67 37.92 3.00
C THR A 65 -7.06 37.89 2.36
N LEU A 66 -8.13 37.65 3.14
CA LEU A 66 -9.50 37.65 2.63
C LEU A 66 -9.93 39.03 2.13
N THR A 67 -10.55 39.07 0.95
CA THR A 67 -11.13 40.30 0.40
C THR A 67 -12.36 40.75 1.22
N THR A 68 -12.74 42.01 1.11
CA THR A 68 -13.93 42.55 1.80
C THR A 68 -15.20 41.76 1.46
N SER A 69 -15.35 41.34 0.21
CA SER A 69 -16.48 40.52 -0.24
C SER A 69 -16.49 39.15 0.43
N GLN A 70 -15.33 38.48 0.49
CA GLN A 70 -15.21 37.18 1.16
C GLN A 70 -15.45 37.29 2.67
N LYS A 71 -14.97 38.37 3.32
CA LYS A 71 -15.25 38.61 4.74
C LYS A 71 -16.75 38.72 5.01
N HIS A 72 -17.46 39.48 4.19
CA HIS A 72 -18.91 39.61 4.31
C HIS A 72 -19.63 38.27 4.10
N GLN A 73 -19.19 37.47 3.12
CA GLN A 73 -19.73 36.13 2.89
C GLN A 73 -19.55 35.21 4.11
N TYR A 74 -18.35 35.17 4.71
CA TYR A 74 -18.12 34.38 5.92
C TYR A 74 -18.88 34.90 7.13
N GLU A 75 -19.08 36.21 7.28
CA GLU A 75 -19.93 36.78 8.33
C GLU A 75 -21.39 36.29 8.23
N LEU A 76 -21.94 36.21 7.01
CA LEU A 76 -23.26 35.65 6.78
C LEU A 76 -23.31 34.16 7.15
N ILE A 77 -22.28 33.39 6.81
CA ILE A 77 -22.17 31.97 7.17
C ILE A 77 -22.12 31.80 8.69
N PHE A 78 -21.30 32.59 9.41
CA PHE A 78 -21.28 32.57 10.87
C PHE A 78 -22.63 32.97 11.48
N GLY A 79 -23.34 33.94 10.88
CA GLY A 79 -24.70 34.29 11.29
C GLY A 79 -25.70 33.14 11.10
N GLN A 80 -25.60 32.40 10.00
CA GLN A 80 -26.42 31.22 9.74
C GLN A 80 -26.11 30.08 10.72
N ILE A 81 -24.84 29.84 11.04
CA ILE A 81 -24.43 28.88 12.07
C ILE A 81 -25.00 29.30 13.42
N ASN A 82 -24.96 30.59 13.78
CA ASN A 82 -25.50 31.07 15.05
C ASN A 82 -27.01 30.81 15.18
N ASN A 83 -27.76 31.07 14.12
CA ASN A 83 -29.21 30.88 14.08
C ASN A 83 -29.65 29.41 13.97
N SER A 84 -28.70 28.49 13.74
CA SER A 84 -28.99 27.07 13.66
C SER A 84 -29.16 26.43 15.04
N SER A 85 -30.02 25.43 15.19
CA SER A 85 -30.16 24.67 16.43
C SER A 85 -29.04 23.64 16.57
N VAL A 86 -28.60 23.38 17.80
CA VAL A 86 -27.71 22.25 18.11
C VAL A 86 -28.47 20.96 17.80
N VAL A 87 -27.81 20.00 17.16
CA VAL A 87 -28.39 18.70 16.83
C VAL A 87 -28.15 17.75 17.99
N GLY A 88 -29.14 16.92 18.33
CA GLY A 88 -28.96 15.82 19.28
C GLY A 88 -27.84 14.88 18.81
N SER A 89 -27.13 14.25 19.74
CA SER A 89 -26.02 13.34 19.41
C SER A 89 -26.48 12.15 18.55
N ASP A 90 -27.71 11.69 18.76
CA ASP A 90 -28.37 10.61 18.02
C ASP A 90 -28.66 10.96 16.56
N VAL A 91 -29.29 12.12 16.32
CA VAL A 91 -29.62 12.59 14.97
C VAL A 91 -28.37 13.01 14.20
N SER A 92 -27.36 13.50 14.91
CA SER A 92 -26.09 13.91 14.32
C SER A 92 -25.34 12.77 13.62
N ASP A 93 -25.31 11.59 14.23
CA ASP A 93 -24.62 10.42 13.66
C ASP A 93 -25.28 9.96 12.35
N GLU A 94 -26.61 10.00 12.28
CA GLU A 94 -27.36 9.66 11.06
C GLU A 94 -27.13 10.70 9.96
N VAL A 95 -27.22 12.00 10.30
CA VAL A 95 -26.99 13.09 9.34
C VAL A 95 -25.55 13.07 8.82
N LEU A 96 -24.55 12.82 9.68
CA LEU A 96 -23.15 12.67 9.27
C LEU A 96 -22.95 11.48 8.33
N SER A 97 -23.59 10.35 8.64
CA SER A 97 -23.55 9.15 7.78
C SER A 97 -24.13 9.42 6.40
N ASP A 98 -25.25 10.15 6.31
CA ASP A 98 -25.86 10.51 5.04
C ASP A 98 -25.04 11.53 4.25
N MET A 99 -24.49 12.55 4.92
CA MET A 99 -23.57 13.50 4.28
C MET A 99 -22.32 12.79 3.73
N PHE A 100 -21.80 11.82 4.48
CA PHE A 100 -20.64 11.04 4.04
C PHE A 100 -20.97 10.15 2.83
N ARG A 101 -22.14 9.50 2.83
CA ARG A 101 -22.63 8.72 1.66
C ARG A 101 -22.73 9.60 0.41
N GLN A 102 -23.26 10.81 0.54
CA GLN A 102 -23.35 11.76 -0.57
C GLN A 102 -21.97 12.15 -1.10
N PHE A 103 -21.03 12.44 -0.20
CA PHE A 103 -19.64 12.76 -0.56
C PHE A 103 -18.96 11.61 -1.33
N ILE A 104 -19.03 10.39 -0.83
CA ILE A 104 -18.46 9.21 -1.51
C ILE A 104 -19.13 8.97 -2.87
N GLY A 105 -20.46 9.10 -2.95
CA GLY A 105 -21.19 8.99 -4.21
C GLY A 105 -20.74 10.01 -5.25
N GLN A 106 -20.46 11.25 -4.82
CA GLN A 106 -19.96 12.31 -5.68
C GLN A 106 -18.53 12.02 -6.17
N GLU A 107 -17.65 11.52 -5.30
CA GLU A 107 -16.29 11.13 -5.70
C GLU A 107 -16.29 9.97 -6.71
N ILE A 108 -17.14 8.95 -6.51
CA ILE A 108 -17.32 7.85 -7.46
C ILE A 108 -17.84 8.37 -8.81
N ALA A 109 -18.81 9.29 -8.80
CA ALA A 109 -19.33 9.88 -10.02
C ALA A 109 -18.24 10.69 -10.77
N ASN A 110 -17.45 11.49 -10.04
CA ASN A 110 -16.33 12.24 -10.61
C ASN A 110 -15.26 11.32 -11.23
N LEU A 111 -14.89 10.23 -10.54
CA LEU A 111 -14.00 9.21 -11.10
C LEU A 111 -14.60 8.58 -12.37
N GLY A 112 -15.91 8.30 -12.37
CA GLY A 112 -16.62 7.83 -13.56
C GLY A 112 -16.51 8.81 -14.74
N PHE A 113 -16.71 10.11 -14.51
CA PHE A 113 -16.52 11.13 -15.54
C PHE A 113 -15.08 11.20 -16.05
N GLN A 114 -14.09 11.13 -15.15
CA GLN A 114 -12.67 11.14 -15.52
C GLN A 114 -12.27 9.90 -16.35
N CYS A 115 -12.84 8.74 -16.04
CA CYS A 115 -12.68 7.53 -16.86
C CYS A 115 -13.30 7.69 -18.26
N VAL A 116 -14.48 8.31 -18.37
CA VAL A 116 -15.14 8.56 -19.67
C VAL A 116 -14.37 9.58 -20.50
N ASN A 117 -13.81 10.61 -19.87
CA ASN A 117 -13.02 11.65 -20.52
C ASN A 117 -11.62 11.18 -20.92
N GLY A 118 -11.17 10.02 -20.42
CA GLY A 118 -9.84 9.47 -20.69
C GLY A 118 -8.72 10.04 -19.82
N ASP A 119 -9.06 10.85 -18.81
CA ASP A 119 -8.10 11.40 -17.84
C ASP A 119 -7.51 10.31 -16.93
N ILE A 120 -8.28 9.26 -16.69
CA ILE A 120 -7.88 8.08 -15.92
C ILE A 120 -8.07 6.83 -16.78
N THR A 121 -6.98 6.11 -17.01
CA THR A 121 -6.97 4.86 -17.80
C THR A 121 -6.92 3.60 -16.93
N THR A 122 -6.81 3.76 -15.60
CA THR A 122 -6.62 2.67 -14.64
C THR A 122 -7.73 2.64 -13.60
N MET A 123 -8.09 1.43 -13.15
CA MET A 123 -9.09 1.24 -12.09
C MET A 123 -8.52 1.44 -10.68
N GLU A 124 -7.23 1.76 -10.56
CA GLU A 124 -6.52 1.96 -9.29
C GLU A 124 -7.17 3.02 -8.38
N PRO A 125 -7.58 4.20 -8.87
CA PRO A 125 -8.22 5.21 -8.02
C PRO A 125 -9.53 4.73 -7.39
N LEU A 126 -10.31 3.93 -8.14
CA LEU A 126 -11.55 3.35 -7.62
C LEU A 126 -11.28 2.23 -6.60
N ARG A 127 -10.24 1.41 -6.83
CA ARG A 127 -9.83 0.36 -5.87
C ARG A 127 -9.36 0.96 -4.56
N ASN A 128 -8.50 1.98 -4.62
CA ASN A 128 -8.04 2.70 -3.43
C ASN A 128 -9.20 3.31 -2.65
N LEU A 129 -10.19 3.88 -3.34
CA LEU A 129 -11.40 4.41 -2.70
C LEU A 129 -12.21 3.30 -2.02
N LEU A 130 -12.40 2.14 -2.67
CA LEU A 130 -13.12 1.00 -2.09
C LEU A 130 -12.37 0.34 -0.92
N GLU A 131 -11.04 0.24 -0.98
CA GLU A 131 -10.21 -0.31 0.09
C GLU A 131 -10.25 0.58 1.34
N ASN A 132 -10.29 1.90 1.17
CA ASN A 132 -10.39 2.85 2.27
C ASN A 132 -11.76 2.88 2.96
N TYR A 133 -12.83 2.41 2.30
CA TYR A 133 -14.22 2.61 2.75
C TYR A 133 -15.12 1.34 2.69
N GLN A 134 -14.60 0.15 3.02
CA GLN A 134 -15.35 -1.13 3.03
C GLN A 134 -16.72 -1.08 3.74
N ASP A 135 -17.67 -1.93 3.29
CA ASP A 135 -19.03 -2.34 3.79
C ASP A 135 -19.94 -1.32 4.50
N ASN A 136 -19.41 -0.45 5.35
CA ASN A 136 -20.10 0.69 5.92
C ASN A 136 -19.41 1.97 5.45
N PHE A 137 -20.17 2.93 4.95
CA PHE A 137 -19.74 4.30 4.61
C PHE A 137 -19.30 5.10 5.85
N THR A 138 -18.69 4.47 6.84
CA THR A 138 -18.05 5.07 8.00
C THR A 138 -16.62 4.54 7.99
N PRO A 139 -15.60 5.41 8.07
CA PRO A 139 -14.20 4.99 8.17
C PRO A 139 -14.00 4.19 9.45
N THR A 140 -14.25 2.90 9.35
CA THR A 140 -14.05 1.97 10.44
C THR A 140 -12.59 1.58 10.32
N VAL A 141 -11.72 2.35 10.97
CA VAL A 141 -10.36 1.85 11.24
C VAL A 141 -10.55 0.68 12.21
N LYS A 142 -10.84 -0.51 11.66
CA LYS A 142 -10.79 -1.74 12.43
C LYS A 142 -9.32 -1.99 12.73
N VAL A 143 -8.85 -1.41 13.84
CA VAL A 143 -7.60 -1.86 14.43
C VAL A 143 -7.88 -3.22 15.03
N ASN A 144 -7.72 -4.26 14.21
CA ASN A 144 -7.72 -5.63 14.68
C ASN A 144 -6.41 -5.83 15.45
N PHE A 145 -6.48 -5.67 16.77
CA PHE A 145 -5.36 -6.00 17.63
C PHE A 145 -5.11 -7.51 17.54
N VAL A 146 -3.90 -7.88 17.17
CA VAL A 146 -3.47 -9.29 17.17
C VAL A 146 -3.47 -9.78 18.62
N ASP A 147 -4.00 -10.98 18.86
CA ASP A 147 -3.91 -11.62 20.16
C ASP A 147 -2.43 -11.76 20.56
N ASN A 148 -2.03 -11.04 21.59
CA ASN A 148 -0.67 -10.96 22.12
C ASN A 148 -0.41 -12.00 23.22
N SER A 149 -1.31 -12.98 23.38
CA SER A 149 -1.08 -14.13 24.25
C SER A 149 0.24 -14.82 23.90
N VAL A 150 0.97 -15.24 24.93
CA VAL A 150 2.28 -15.89 24.78
C VAL A 150 2.18 -17.13 23.90
N ASP A 151 1.08 -17.88 23.99
CA ASP A 151 0.83 -19.07 23.18
C ASP A 151 0.65 -18.72 21.71
N ASN A 152 -0.08 -17.65 21.38
CA ASN A 152 -0.23 -17.20 19.99
C ASN A 152 1.10 -16.67 19.41
N LEU A 153 1.89 -15.96 20.22
CA LEU A 153 3.23 -15.49 19.83
C LEU A 153 4.22 -16.65 19.63
N LEU A 154 4.17 -17.70 20.44
CA LEU A 154 5.01 -18.89 20.28
C LEU A 154 4.58 -19.74 19.07
N ASN A 155 3.27 -19.88 18.84
CA ASN A 155 2.74 -20.60 17.67
C ASN A 155 3.07 -19.87 16.35
N SER A 156 2.93 -18.55 16.31
CA SER A 156 3.36 -17.74 15.17
C SER A 156 4.88 -17.83 14.96
N ALA A 157 5.69 -17.69 16.02
CA ALA A 157 7.15 -17.82 15.91
C ALA A 157 7.61 -19.17 15.34
N ASN A 158 6.95 -20.28 15.69
CA ASN A 158 7.24 -21.61 15.13
C ASN A 158 6.80 -21.76 13.66
N THR A 159 5.87 -20.92 13.20
CA THR A 159 5.34 -20.94 11.83
C THR A 159 6.08 -19.96 10.90
N ASN A 160 6.84 -19.01 11.46
CA ASN A 160 7.43 -17.85 10.78
C ASN A 160 8.54 -18.13 9.75
N THR A 161 8.65 -19.34 9.18
CA THR A 161 9.62 -19.64 8.12
C THR A 161 9.10 -20.75 7.20
N LYS A 162 8.23 -20.35 6.27
CA LYS A 162 7.67 -21.24 5.24
C LYS A 162 8.75 -21.82 4.33
N TYR A 163 9.74 -21.02 3.92
CA TYR A 163 10.79 -21.40 2.98
C TYR A 163 12.20 -21.25 3.56
N LYS A 164 12.86 -22.37 3.87
CA LYS A 164 14.15 -22.37 4.54
C LYS A 164 15.30 -22.11 3.56
N PHE A 165 16.34 -21.40 3.99
CA PHE A 165 17.57 -21.28 3.19
C PHE A 165 18.31 -22.62 3.12
N ASN A 166 18.77 -23.00 1.94
CA ASN A 166 19.51 -24.25 1.73
C ASN A 166 21.00 -24.17 2.14
N ILE A 167 21.55 -22.96 2.22
CA ILE A 167 22.94 -22.74 2.66
C ILE A 167 22.98 -22.77 4.19
N ASN A 168 23.62 -23.80 4.75
CA ASN A 168 23.62 -24.04 6.21
C ASN A 168 24.17 -22.87 7.05
N SER A 169 25.22 -22.20 6.57
CA SER A 169 25.77 -21.02 7.27
C SER A 169 24.78 -19.84 7.27
N LEU A 170 24.02 -19.66 6.19
CA LEU A 170 22.97 -18.65 6.10
C LEU A 170 21.78 -19.03 6.98
N TYR A 171 21.33 -20.29 6.90
CA TYR A 171 20.22 -20.84 7.68
C TYR A 171 20.39 -20.64 9.19
N LYS A 172 21.62 -20.81 9.71
CA LYS A 172 21.93 -20.61 11.13
C LYS A 172 21.78 -19.16 11.58
N SER A 173 21.98 -18.21 10.69
CA SER A 173 21.87 -16.77 10.97
C SER A 173 20.46 -16.25 10.72
N VAL A 174 19.84 -16.69 9.62
CA VAL A 174 18.49 -16.34 9.19
C VAL A 174 17.85 -17.63 8.69
N GLN A 175 16.75 -18.06 9.30
CA GLN A 175 16.19 -19.40 9.05
C GLN A 175 15.58 -19.53 7.64
N GLY A 176 15.11 -18.45 7.04
CA GLY A 176 14.47 -18.50 5.72
C GLY A 176 13.65 -17.27 5.38
N LEU A 177 12.68 -17.46 4.49
CA LEU A 177 11.71 -16.47 4.07
C LEU A 177 10.30 -16.89 4.46
N ASP A 178 9.47 -15.90 4.72
CA ASP A 178 8.05 -16.04 4.97
C ASP A 178 7.21 -15.08 4.11
N GLU A 179 5.90 -15.20 4.20
CA GLU A 179 4.95 -14.38 3.46
C GLU A 179 5.14 -12.88 3.79
N GLY A 180 5.16 -12.04 2.76
CA GLY A 180 5.32 -10.58 2.91
C GLY A 180 6.75 -10.09 3.15
N MET A 181 7.76 -10.97 3.21
CA MET A 181 9.15 -10.56 3.40
C MET A 181 9.80 -10.05 2.10
N LEU A 182 10.50 -8.92 2.19
CA LEU A 182 11.37 -8.41 1.12
C LEU A 182 12.83 -8.80 1.39
N PHE A 183 13.42 -9.59 0.49
CA PHE A 183 14.82 -10.01 0.57
C PHE A 183 15.65 -9.35 -0.53
N VAL A 184 16.70 -8.62 -0.15
CA VAL A 184 17.54 -7.84 -1.07
C VAL A 184 18.96 -8.38 -1.10
N ILE A 185 19.46 -8.66 -2.30
CA ILE A 185 20.82 -9.15 -2.53
C ILE A 185 21.65 -8.05 -3.19
N GLY A 186 22.48 -7.38 -2.39
CA GLY A 186 23.42 -6.37 -2.88
C GLY A 186 24.76 -7.01 -3.26
N ALA A 187 25.17 -6.87 -4.53
CA ALA A 187 26.51 -7.31 -4.94
C ALA A 187 27.04 -6.51 -6.14
N ARG A 188 28.37 -6.49 -6.30
CA ARG A 188 29.04 -5.87 -7.46
C ARG A 188 28.69 -6.60 -8.76
N SER A 189 29.00 -5.99 -9.90
CA SER A 189 28.86 -6.70 -11.19
C SER A 189 29.81 -7.91 -11.25
N ASN A 190 29.40 -8.98 -11.95
CA ASN A 190 30.18 -10.19 -12.20
C ASN A 190 30.65 -11.01 -10.97
N VAL A 191 30.04 -10.84 -9.80
CA VAL A 191 30.37 -11.64 -8.59
C VAL A 191 29.46 -12.86 -8.39
N GLY A 192 28.65 -13.21 -9.39
CA GLY A 192 27.76 -14.37 -9.32
C GLY A 192 26.39 -14.11 -8.69
N LYS A 193 25.83 -12.89 -8.80
CA LYS A 193 24.48 -12.56 -8.32
C LYS A 193 23.40 -13.53 -8.82
N SER A 194 23.34 -13.74 -10.14
CA SER A 194 22.34 -14.63 -10.71
C SER A 194 22.59 -16.10 -10.36
N SER A 195 23.86 -16.50 -10.22
CA SER A 195 24.23 -17.83 -9.73
C SER A 195 23.83 -18.04 -8.27
N PHE A 196 23.91 -17.01 -7.43
CA PHE A 196 23.55 -17.08 -6.02
C PHE A 196 22.05 -17.29 -5.84
N HIS A 197 21.19 -16.49 -6.48
CA HIS A 197 19.75 -16.74 -6.39
C HIS A 197 19.34 -18.07 -7.04
N ALA A 198 20.05 -18.53 -8.08
CA ALA A 198 19.81 -19.83 -8.70
C ALA A 198 20.10 -20.97 -7.71
N SER A 199 21.16 -20.82 -6.89
CA SER A 199 21.48 -21.76 -5.82
C SER A 199 20.40 -21.78 -4.74
N LEU A 200 19.87 -20.63 -4.32
CA LEU A 200 18.79 -20.57 -3.33
C LEU A 200 17.48 -21.20 -3.83
N CYS A 201 17.14 -20.94 -5.09
CA CYS A 201 15.87 -21.39 -5.68
C CYS A 201 15.91 -22.88 -6.08
N ALA A 202 16.94 -23.28 -6.83
CA ALA A 202 16.98 -24.57 -7.53
C ALA A 202 18.12 -25.49 -7.10
N GLY A 203 19.05 -25.02 -6.26
CA GLY A 203 20.10 -25.88 -5.71
C GLY A 203 19.53 -26.99 -4.82
N ALA A 204 20.38 -27.92 -4.38
CA ALA A 204 19.97 -28.96 -3.43
C ALA A 204 19.28 -28.33 -2.20
N ASN A 205 18.13 -28.86 -1.81
CA ASN A 205 17.25 -28.35 -0.74
C ASN A 205 16.78 -26.89 -0.94
N GLY A 206 16.93 -26.32 -2.13
CA GLY A 206 16.45 -24.99 -2.49
C GLY A 206 14.92 -24.90 -2.44
N TRP A 207 14.39 -23.68 -2.55
CA TRP A 207 12.96 -23.42 -2.38
C TRP A 207 12.06 -24.20 -3.34
N ALA A 208 12.51 -24.48 -4.57
CA ALA A 208 11.74 -25.27 -5.53
C ALA A 208 11.55 -26.74 -5.08
N TYR A 209 12.52 -27.30 -4.32
CA TYR A 209 12.39 -28.61 -3.68
C TYR A 209 11.47 -28.58 -2.45
N GLN A 210 11.23 -27.39 -1.89
CA GLN A 210 10.27 -27.15 -0.81
C GLN A 210 8.87 -26.83 -1.35
N ASN A 211 8.60 -27.13 -2.63
CA ASN A 211 7.35 -26.87 -3.36
C ASN A 211 6.98 -25.38 -3.51
N ALA A 212 7.94 -24.46 -3.41
CA ALA A 212 7.70 -23.05 -3.71
C ALA A 212 7.47 -22.85 -5.20
N LYS A 213 6.40 -22.13 -5.59
CA LYS A 213 6.23 -21.62 -6.95
C LYS A 213 7.06 -20.37 -7.13
N ILE A 214 8.13 -20.47 -7.89
CA ILE A 214 9.11 -19.41 -8.11
C ILE A 214 8.88 -18.77 -9.47
N LEU A 215 8.76 -17.45 -9.47
CA LEU A 215 8.71 -16.63 -10.68
C LEU A 215 9.96 -15.74 -10.76
N VAL A 216 10.74 -15.93 -11.80
CA VAL A 216 11.98 -15.17 -12.05
C VAL A 216 11.73 -14.18 -13.19
N LEU A 217 11.79 -12.89 -12.87
CA LEU A 217 11.68 -11.80 -13.84
C LEU A 217 13.09 -11.37 -14.26
N CYS A 218 13.47 -11.72 -15.48
CA CYS A 218 14.81 -11.50 -16.04
C CYS A 218 14.84 -10.17 -16.81
N ASN A 219 15.61 -9.20 -16.34
CA ASN A 219 15.78 -7.85 -16.93
C ASN A 219 17.28 -7.51 -17.19
N GLU A 220 18.21 -8.37 -16.75
CA GLU A 220 19.65 -8.23 -17.04
C GLU A 220 20.10 -9.07 -18.24
N GLU A 221 19.76 -10.36 -18.24
CA GLU A 221 20.13 -11.32 -19.29
C GLU A 221 18.91 -12.06 -19.81
N LYS A 222 19.05 -12.65 -21.00
CA LYS A 222 18.02 -13.49 -21.61
C LYS A 222 17.57 -14.61 -20.66
N PRO A 223 16.26 -14.89 -20.54
CA PRO A 223 15.73 -15.90 -19.64
C PRO A 223 16.39 -17.28 -19.79
N GLU A 224 16.75 -17.70 -21.01
CA GLU A 224 17.38 -18.98 -21.27
C GLU A 224 18.76 -19.08 -20.62
N ARG A 225 19.51 -17.97 -20.55
CA ARG A 225 20.81 -17.94 -19.86
C ARG A 225 20.66 -18.09 -18.36
N VAL A 226 19.65 -17.45 -17.78
CA VAL A 226 19.33 -17.58 -16.34
C VAL A 226 18.83 -19.00 -16.04
N ALA A 227 17.92 -19.53 -16.85
CA ALA A 227 17.41 -20.89 -16.72
C ALA A 227 18.52 -21.95 -16.80
N MET A 228 19.53 -21.77 -17.66
CA MET A 228 20.69 -22.65 -17.68
C MET A 228 21.44 -22.68 -16.33
N ARG A 229 21.56 -21.54 -15.64
CA ARG A 229 22.20 -21.49 -14.30
C ARG A 229 21.40 -22.28 -13.28
N TYR A 230 20.07 -22.14 -13.28
CA TYR A 230 19.19 -22.91 -12.42
C TYR A 230 19.31 -24.42 -12.68
N MET A 231 19.36 -24.83 -13.96
CA MET A 231 19.58 -26.23 -14.33
C MET A 231 20.94 -26.75 -13.83
N THR A 232 22.02 -25.98 -13.98
CA THR A 232 23.34 -26.38 -13.45
C THR A 232 23.38 -26.42 -11.92
N ALA A 233 22.68 -25.50 -11.23
CA ALA A 233 22.58 -25.49 -9.78
C ALA A 233 21.80 -26.71 -9.25
N CYS A 234 20.72 -27.08 -9.94
CA CYS A 234 19.91 -28.26 -9.62
C CYS A 234 20.66 -29.57 -9.84
N THR A 235 21.34 -29.70 -10.97
CA THR A 235 21.98 -30.96 -11.37
C THR A 235 23.35 -31.15 -10.72
N SER A 236 23.98 -30.08 -10.24
CA SER A 236 25.40 -30.06 -9.86
C SER A 236 26.35 -30.52 -10.99
N MET A 237 25.91 -30.38 -12.24
CA MET A 237 26.66 -30.77 -13.44
C MET A 237 27.05 -29.53 -14.25
N THR A 238 28.22 -29.57 -14.88
CA THR A 238 28.60 -28.58 -15.89
C THR A 238 27.79 -28.78 -17.17
N LEU A 239 27.71 -27.75 -18.02
CA LEU A 239 27.01 -27.85 -19.31
C LEU A 239 27.58 -28.97 -20.20
N GLU A 240 28.89 -29.23 -20.14
CA GLU A 240 29.51 -30.34 -20.87
C GLU A 240 29.08 -31.70 -20.31
N GLN A 241 29.00 -31.85 -19.00
CA GLN A 241 28.51 -33.07 -18.35
C GLN A 241 27.03 -33.31 -18.67
N ILE A 242 26.19 -32.26 -18.67
CA ILE A 242 24.78 -32.35 -19.07
C ILE A 242 24.63 -32.80 -20.52
N LYS A 243 25.45 -32.25 -21.43
CA LYS A 243 25.45 -32.69 -22.85
C LYS A 243 25.79 -34.17 -23.00
N LYS A 244 26.74 -34.68 -22.19
CA LYS A 244 27.16 -36.08 -22.19
C LYS A 244 26.14 -37.01 -21.54
N ASN A 245 25.43 -36.56 -20.50
CA ASN A 245 24.45 -37.36 -19.76
C ASN A 245 23.11 -36.61 -19.56
N LYS A 246 22.37 -36.46 -20.66
CA LYS A 246 21.08 -35.75 -20.66
C LYS A 246 20.01 -36.42 -19.80
N GLN A 247 20.01 -37.77 -19.76
CA GLN A 247 19.00 -38.52 -19.00
C GLN A 247 19.06 -38.22 -17.50
N GLN A 248 20.26 -38.15 -16.93
CA GLN A 248 20.42 -37.77 -15.52
C GLN A 248 19.96 -36.33 -15.27
N ALA A 249 20.29 -35.40 -16.17
CA ALA A 249 19.86 -34.01 -16.06
C ALA A 249 18.34 -33.86 -16.12
N TYR A 250 17.65 -34.59 -17.02
CA TYR A 250 16.19 -34.61 -17.08
C TYR A 250 15.59 -35.08 -15.77
N ARG A 251 16.03 -36.24 -15.24
CA ARG A 251 15.50 -36.78 -13.98
C ARG A 251 15.62 -35.81 -12.81
N LEU A 252 16.75 -35.11 -12.70
CA LEU A 252 16.98 -34.16 -11.61
C LEU A 252 16.17 -32.87 -11.82
N TYR A 253 16.22 -32.28 -13.01
CA TYR A 253 15.60 -30.99 -13.28
C TYR A 253 14.06 -31.07 -13.39
N ASP A 254 13.51 -32.14 -13.98
CA ASP A 254 12.06 -32.30 -14.13
C ASP A 254 11.34 -32.35 -12.78
N SER A 255 12.02 -32.73 -11.69
CA SER A 255 11.45 -32.72 -10.34
C SER A 255 11.07 -31.34 -9.80
N ILE A 256 11.72 -30.28 -10.31
CA ILE A 256 11.51 -28.89 -9.86
C ILE A 256 11.09 -27.95 -10.99
N LYS A 257 11.15 -28.40 -12.24
CA LYS A 257 10.92 -27.57 -13.44
C LYS A 257 9.57 -26.87 -13.41
N ASP A 258 8.51 -27.56 -13.00
CA ASP A 258 7.16 -27.00 -12.99
C ASP A 258 6.96 -25.94 -11.89
N ASN A 259 7.82 -25.98 -10.87
CA ASN A 259 7.83 -25.01 -9.78
C ASN A 259 8.54 -23.70 -10.16
N ILE A 260 9.30 -23.65 -11.26
CA ILE A 260 10.12 -22.49 -11.62
C ILE A 260 9.73 -21.96 -13.00
N LYS A 261 9.32 -20.69 -13.05
CA LYS A 261 9.00 -19.99 -14.29
C LYS A 261 9.93 -18.81 -14.51
N PHE A 262 10.41 -18.66 -15.74
CA PHE A 262 11.24 -17.54 -16.16
C PHE A 262 10.44 -16.66 -17.12
N VAL A 263 10.50 -15.35 -16.92
CA VAL A 263 9.81 -14.37 -17.76
C VAL A 263 10.81 -13.29 -18.18
N ASP A 264 10.81 -12.98 -19.47
CA ASP A 264 11.55 -11.82 -19.97
C ASP A 264 10.84 -10.52 -19.53
N ALA A 265 11.56 -9.74 -18.74
CA ALA A 265 11.12 -8.47 -18.19
C ALA A 265 11.95 -7.28 -18.72
N THR A 266 12.72 -7.49 -19.80
CA THR A 266 13.52 -6.44 -20.43
C THR A 266 12.64 -5.26 -20.84
N GLY A 267 12.95 -4.05 -20.33
CA GLY A 267 12.21 -2.82 -20.64
C GLY A 267 10.80 -2.77 -20.06
N ARG A 268 10.50 -3.57 -19.02
CA ARG A 268 9.20 -3.57 -18.33
C ARG A 268 9.28 -2.79 -17.02
N THR A 269 8.16 -2.22 -16.61
CA THR A 269 8.00 -1.43 -15.37
C THR A 269 7.51 -2.29 -14.21
N MET A 270 7.56 -1.73 -12.99
CA MET A 270 7.03 -2.39 -11.79
C MET A 270 5.53 -2.68 -11.89
N SER A 271 4.72 -1.80 -12.49
CA SER A 271 3.28 -2.02 -12.69
C SER A 271 2.99 -3.23 -13.59
N TRP A 272 3.84 -3.47 -14.59
CA TRP A 272 3.76 -4.69 -15.40
C TRP A 272 4.16 -5.92 -14.59
N ALA A 273 5.24 -5.84 -13.80
CA ALA A 273 5.68 -6.94 -12.94
C ALA A 273 4.58 -7.34 -11.95
N GLU A 274 3.93 -6.36 -11.32
CA GLU A 274 2.79 -6.59 -10.42
C GLU A 274 1.63 -7.32 -11.10
N SER A 275 1.30 -6.92 -12.34
CA SER A 275 0.25 -7.59 -13.12
C SER A 275 0.58 -9.06 -13.40
N VAL A 276 1.85 -9.38 -13.70
CA VAL A 276 2.32 -10.75 -13.92
C VAL A 276 2.26 -11.55 -12.61
N ILE A 277 2.67 -10.96 -11.48
CA ILE A 277 2.64 -11.58 -10.16
C ILE A 277 1.19 -11.88 -9.74
N LYS A 278 0.28 -10.91 -9.86
CA LYS A 278 -1.16 -11.08 -9.56
C LYS A 278 -1.80 -12.21 -10.37
N LYS A 279 -1.42 -12.36 -11.64
CA LYS A 279 -1.92 -13.43 -12.53
C LYS A 279 -1.37 -14.82 -12.17
N ASN A 280 -0.09 -14.93 -11.86
CA ASN A 280 0.57 -16.22 -11.67
C ASN A 280 0.53 -16.71 -10.21
N LYS A 281 0.30 -15.81 -9.25
CA LYS A 281 0.29 -16.09 -7.80
C LYS A 281 1.47 -16.97 -7.36
N PRO A 282 2.72 -16.57 -7.64
CA PRO A 282 3.89 -17.30 -7.17
C PRO A 282 4.05 -17.13 -5.65
N ASP A 283 4.72 -18.09 -5.03
CA ASP A 283 5.11 -18.00 -3.62
C ASP A 283 6.37 -17.16 -3.44
N ILE A 284 7.29 -17.20 -4.42
CA ILE A 284 8.55 -16.45 -4.42
C ILE A 284 8.72 -15.73 -5.75
N VAL A 285 9.04 -14.44 -5.70
CA VAL A 285 9.38 -13.63 -6.88
C VAL A 285 10.83 -13.20 -6.81
N VAL A 286 11.57 -13.41 -7.90
CA VAL A 286 12.96 -12.97 -8.06
C VAL A 286 13.02 -11.90 -9.14
N LEU A 287 13.54 -10.72 -8.81
CA LEU A 287 13.73 -9.59 -9.72
C LEU A 287 15.22 -9.40 -10.05
N ASP A 288 15.64 -9.72 -11.29
CA ASP A 288 17.05 -9.66 -11.71
C ASP A 288 17.26 -8.68 -12.88
N ILE A 289 17.59 -7.39 -12.71
CA ILE A 289 17.87 -6.61 -11.49
C ILE A 289 16.71 -5.66 -11.18
N GLY A 290 16.27 -5.62 -9.92
CA GLY A 290 15.16 -4.77 -9.45
C GLY A 290 15.25 -3.28 -9.82
N SER A 291 16.45 -2.69 -9.89
CA SER A 291 16.63 -1.26 -10.24
C SER A 291 16.17 -0.90 -11.65
N LYS A 292 16.09 -1.87 -12.57
CA LYS A 292 15.65 -1.64 -13.96
C LYS A 292 14.13 -1.64 -14.13
N PHE A 293 13.37 -1.87 -13.06
CA PHE A 293 11.91 -1.81 -13.07
C PHE A 293 11.36 -0.43 -12.66
N ALA A 294 12.23 0.46 -12.15
CA ALA A 294 11.86 1.83 -11.83
C ALA A 294 11.58 2.61 -13.13
N GLU A 295 10.53 3.44 -13.13
CA GLU A 295 10.17 4.26 -14.28
C GLU A 295 11.30 5.26 -14.62
N GLU A 296 11.58 5.43 -15.92
CA GLU A 296 12.53 6.42 -16.43
C GLU A 296 11.99 7.83 -16.16
N GLY A 297 12.26 8.37 -14.97
CA GLY A 297 11.74 9.68 -14.65
C GLY A 297 12.05 10.27 -13.29
N SER A 298 13.02 9.79 -12.49
CA SER A 298 13.36 10.54 -11.26
C SER A 298 14.72 10.34 -10.60
N PHE A 299 15.72 9.57 -11.08
CA PHE A 299 16.89 9.33 -10.21
C PHE A 299 18.24 9.38 -10.91
N SER A 300 19.12 10.24 -10.38
CA SER A 300 20.52 10.38 -10.79
C SER A 300 21.40 9.25 -10.22
N ASN A 301 20.89 8.44 -9.29
CA ASN A 301 21.61 7.36 -8.63
C ASN A 301 20.78 6.06 -8.52
N ASN A 302 21.40 4.92 -8.90
CA ASN A 302 20.81 3.58 -8.86
C ASN A 302 20.26 3.12 -7.49
N HIS A 303 20.70 3.74 -6.39
CA HIS A 303 20.23 3.43 -5.04
C HIS A 303 18.83 3.99 -4.74
N GLU A 304 18.46 5.12 -5.36
CA GLU A 304 17.15 5.75 -5.15
C GLU A 304 16.06 5.00 -5.93
N ALA A 305 16.38 4.45 -7.09
CA ALA A 305 15.49 3.61 -7.88
C ALA A 305 15.00 2.34 -7.13
N LEU A 306 15.82 1.77 -6.24
CA LEU A 306 15.43 0.63 -5.41
C LEU A 306 14.43 1.02 -4.32
N LYS A 307 14.52 2.25 -3.77
CA LYS A 307 13.55 2.77 -2.80
C LYS A 307 12.20 3.05 -3.44
N ALA A 308 12.18 3.45 -4.70
CA ALA A 308 10.93 3.67 -5.44
C ALA A 308 10.16 2.36 -5.75
N ASN A 309 10.84 1.21 -5.63
CA ASN A 309 10.26 -0.11 -5.92
C ASN A 309 9.88 -0.91 -4.67
N ALA A 310 10.10 -0.36 -3.47
CA ALA A 310 9.78 -0.97 -2.18
C ALA A 310 8.57 -0.27 -1.54
#